data_AF-A0ABD2R7V1-F1
#
_entry.id   AF-A0ABD2R7V1-F1
#
_cell.length_a   1.000
_cell.length_b   1.000
_cell.length_c   1.000
_cell.angle_alpha   90.00
_cell.angle_beta   90.00
_cell.angle_gamma   90.00
#
_symmetry.space_group_name_H-M   'P 1'
#
loop_
_entity.id
_entity.type
_entity.pdbx_description
1 polymer ?
#
loop_
_entity_poly.entity_id
_entity_poly.type
_entity_poly.pdbx_seq_one_letter_code
_entity_poly.pdbx_strand_id
1 'polypeptide(L)'
;MEALLLQKKALLGRDVPESQSKRVFKLKVLSESLSSSTSKTEDRISENRIQTEGALKFRITKTSEISQLEKELEDEINALENQRDELEAALKKVKVALVSANARLYNAREERDQFDEANNQILQHFKVKEDELSKSMTLYKAEADVCDAFISFLEDSWTFESSHIKQKQKQVNDELDKCEDYLVNLAIHVLSMYKDELGPSIANLRELGENLKRPEIINNEKMETVEVKRRLEEEYMDAEAKLVTVFSVVDGIKRQFYGQDGTISRKGDEKLKELLDTLQKLEDDFESINRPTLELETLGKTEAKSKETLESSPSSSPTQPTNDDSASFVDALPRIQTPRPDHTSNPETVVLTPRRWMRENVRRSLSLAINQTTGTLESSFKSPKHRKGKSMDPAAELSRLKLELELENDSRIHPSEEINDWESDVIDKERLHFK
;
A
#
# COMPACT_ATOMS: atom_id res chain seq x y z
N MET A 1 104.68 168.79 -12.61
CA MET A 1 103.33 168.98 -12.03
C MET A 1 102.22 169.03 -13.09
N GLU A 2 102.43 169.62 -14.28
CA GLU A 2 101.45 169.56 -15.39
C GLU A 2 101.11 168.14 -15.88
N ALA A 3 102.08 167.22 -15.93
CA ALA A 3 101.83 165.82 -16.33
C ALA A 3 100.92 165.05 -15.34
N LEU A 4 101.03 165.34 -14.03
CA LEU A 4 100.19 164.75 -12.99
C LEU A 4 98.78 165.37 -12.96
N LEU A 5 98.64 166.64 -13.34
CA LEU A 5 97.33 167.30 -13.51
C LEU A 5 96.60 166.80 -14.77
N LEU A 6 97.31 166.48 -15.85
CA LEU A 6 96.74 165.84 -17.03
C LEU A 6 96.29 164.40 -16.77
N GLN A 7 97.07 163.62 -16.00
CA GLN A 7 96.68 162.26 -15.60
C GLN A 7 95.52 162.26 -14.59
N LYS A 8 95.44 163.27 -13.70
CA LYS A 8 94.30 163.47 -12.80
C LYS A 8 93.04 163.95 -13.53
N LYS A 9 93.18 164.71 -14.63
CA LYS A 9 92.06 165.10 -15.52
C LYS A 9 91.52 163.91 -16.32
N ALA A 10 92.38 162.96 -16.71
CA ALA A 10 91.96 161.73 -17.39
C ALA A 10 91.18 160.76 -16.47
N LEU A 11 91.44 160.80 -15.16
CA LEU A 11 90.75 159.95 -14.17
C LEU A 11 89.52 160.61 -13.52
N LEU A 12 89.40 161.94 -13.55
CA LEU A 12 88.23 162.70 -13.03
C LEU A 12 87.20 163.11 -14.10
N GLY A 13 87.47 162.92 -15.39
CA GLY A 13 86.53 163.13 -16.50
C GLY A 13 85.54 161.97 -16.65
N ARG A 14 84.74 161.73 -15.61
CA ARG A 14 83.74 160.67 -15.53
C ARG A 14 82.36 161.18 -15.99
N ASP A 15 82.13 161.31 -17.29
CA ASP A 15 80.78 161.38 -17.87
C ASP A 15 80.25 159.96 -18.14
N VAL A 16 80.06 159.22 -17.04
CA VAL A 16 79.55 157.85 -17.02
C VAL A 16 78.32 157.66 -16.08
N PRO A 17 77.26 158.50 -16.09
CA PRO A 17 75.97 158.11 -15.52
C PRO A 17 75.02 157.43 -16.53
N GLU A 18 74.91 157.96 -17.75
CA GLU A 18 73.86 157.54 -18.70
C GLU A 18 74.17 156.22 -19.41
N SER A 19 75.44 156.00 -19.78
CA SER A 19 75.95 154.72 -20.31
C SER A 19 75.91 153.59 -19.27
N GLN A 20 76.11 153.92 -17.99
CA GLN A 20 75.96 152.99 -16.87
C GLN A 20 74.48 152.64 -16.62
N SER A 21 73.58 153.63 -16.59
CA SER A 21 72.13 153.41 -16.43
C SER A 21 71.56 152.51 -17.54
N LYS A 22 71.93 152.76 -18.81
CA LYS A 22 71.53 151.89 -19.95
C LYS A 22 72.07 150.46 -19.83
N ARG A 23 73.29 150.27 -19.31
CA ARG A 23 73.88 148.95 -19.06
C ARG A 23 73.17 148.22 -17.92
N VAL A 24 72.87 148.92 -16.82
CA VAL A 24 72.11 148.37 -15.68
C VAL A 24 70.69 148.01 -16.09
N PHE A 25 70.01 148.84 -16.89
CA PHE A 25 68.67 148.53 -17.42
C PHE A 25 68.69 147.27 -18.29
N LYS A 26 69.64 147.13 -19.22
CA LYS A 26 69.81 145.90 -20.02
C LYS A 26 70.07 144.68 -19.15
N LEU A 27 70.93 144.79 -18.12
CA LEU A 27 71.19 143.70 -17.18
C LEU A 27 69.96 143.36 -16.34
N LYS A 28 69.15 144.35 -15.96
CA LYS A 28 67.90 144.13 -15.21
C LYS A 28 66.86 143.40 -16.07
N VAL A 29 66.67 143.83 -17.32
CA VAL A 29 65.79 143.13 -18.29
C VAL A 29 66.29 141.71 -18.56
N LEU A 30 67.61 141.51 -18.71
CA LEU A 30 68.20 140.17 -18.86
C LEU A 30 67.98 139.33 -17.59
N SER A 31 68.17 139.89 -16.40
CA SER A 31 67.93 139.20 -15.13
C SER A 31 66.46 138.82 -14.96
N GLU A 32 65.53 139.69 -15.34
CA GLU A 32 64.09 139.44 -15.29
C GLU A 32 63.65 138.41 -16.34
N SER A 33 64.27 138.43 -17.53
CA SER A 33 64.07 137.42 -18.58
C SER A 33 64.64 136.05 -18.17
N LEU A 34 65.81 136.04 -17.53
CA LEU A 34 66.41 134.81 -16.98
C LEU A 34 65.57 134.30 -15.80
N SER A 35 65.11 135.16 -14.91
CA SER A 35 64.25 134.79 -13.77
C SER A 35 62.91 134.19 -14.25
N SER A 36 62.24 134.85 -15.19
CA SER A 36 61.00 134.34 -15.79
C SER A 36 61.22 133.05 -16.59
N SER A 37 62.34 132.91 -17.30
CA SER A 37 62.72 131.67 -17.97
C SER A 37 62.96 130.53 -16.97
N THR A 38 63.68 130.80 -15.88
CA THR A 38 63.94 129.82 -14.81
C THR A 38 62.63 129.38 -14.15
N SER A 39 61.76 130.32 -13.77
CA SER A 39 60.44 130.02 -13.20
C SER A 39 59.59 129.18 -14.16
N LYS A 40 59.53 129.53 -15.45
CA LYS A 40 58.81 128.73 -16.45
C LYS A 40 59.39 127.32 -16.61
N THR A 41 60.70 127.14 -16.51
CA THR A 41 61.32 125.80 -16.53
C THR A 41 61.05 125.03 -15.25
N GLU A 42 61.03 125.70 -14.10
CA GLU A 42 60.69 125.11 -12.80
C GLU A 42 59.24 124.60 -12.77
N ASP A 43 58.29 125.40 -13.28
CA ASP A 43 56.88 124.99 -13.42
C ASP A 43 56.71 123.79 -14.35
N ARG A 44 57.49 123.71 -15.43
CA ARG A 44 57.48 122.54 -16.33
C ARG A 44 58.07 121.30 -15.67
N ILE A 45 59.11 121.46 -14.85
CA ILE A 45 59.72 120.36 -14.09
C ILE A 45 58.73 119.86 -13.01
N SER A 46 58.06 120.76 -12.30
CA SER A 46 57.07 120.40 -11.28
C SER A 46 55.85 119.69 -11.89
N GLU A 47 55.30 120.22 -12.99
CA GLU A 47 54.21 119.58 -13.74
C GLU A 47 54.61 118.19 -14.26
N ASN A 48 55.80 118.06 -14.86
CA ASN A 48 56.30 116.76 -15.30
C ASN A 48 56.44 115.77 -14.12
N ARG A 49 56.97 116.23 -12.98
CA ARG A 49 57.08 115.42 -11.77
C ARG A 49 55.71 114.94 -11.30
N ILE A 50 54.70 115.81 -11.26
CA ILE A 50 53.32 115.45 -10.89
C ILE A 50 52.76 114.39 -11.84
N GLN A 51 52.93 114.54 -13.15
CA GLN A 51 52.49 113.55 -14.13
C GLN A 51 53.19 112.19 -13.94
N THR A 52 54.52 112.19 -13.71
CA THR A 52 55.28 110.96 -13.45
C THR A 52 54.85 110.28 -12.14
N GLU A 53 54.59 111.06 -11.09
CA GLU A 53 54.09 110.54 -9.81
C GLU A 53 52.69 109.93 -9.97
N GLY A 54 51.80 110.60 -10.70
CA GLY A 54 50.46 110.09 -11.02
C GLY A 54 50.50 108.77 -11.79
N ALA A 55 51.36 108.67 -12.81
CA ALA A 55 51.53 107.44 -13.59
C ALA A 55 52.11 106.29 -12.76
N LEU A 56 53.08 106.58 -11.87
CA LEU A 56 53.64 105.59 -10.95
C LEU A 56 52.60 105.09 -9.94
N LYS A 57 51.82 106.01 -9.34
CA LYS A 57 50.75 105.65 -8.42
C LYS A 57 49.69 104.79 -9.10
N PHE A 58 49.25 105.17 -10.29
CA PHE A 58 48.32 104.36 -11.08
C PHE A 58 48.89 102.97 -11.38
N ARG A 59 50.16 102.89 -11.81
CA ARG A 59 50.81 101.60 -12.07
C ARG A 59 50.85 100.73 -10.81
N ILE A 60 51.23 101.28 -9.66
CA ILE A 60 51.27 100.55 -8.39
C ILE A 60 49.87 100.04 -8.02
N THR A 61 48.85 100.90 -8.04
CA THR A 61 47.46 100.49 -7.76
C THR A 61 47.01 99.40 -8.72
N LYS A 62 47.25 99.57 -10.02
CA LYS A 62 46.83 98.58 -11.02
C LYS A 62 47.56 97.25 -10.88
N THR A 63 48.85 97.26 -10.59
CA THR A 63 49.61 96.04 -10.27
C THR A 63 49.04 95.36 -9.04
N SER A 64 48.69 96.10 -7.97
CA SER A 64 48.11 95.49 -6.78
C SER A 64 46.71 94.88 -7.01
N GLU A 65 45.86 95.53 -7.81
CA GLU A 65 44.55 94.96 -8.21
C GLU A 65 44.73 93.68 -9.03
N ILE A 66 45.64 93.70 -10.00
CA ILE A 66 45.94 92.53 -10.85
C ILE A 66 46.47 91.39 -9.98
N SER A 67 47.42 91.64 -9.07
CA SER A 67 47.95 90.61 -8.17
C SER A 67 46.88 90.05 -7.23
N GLN A 68 45.92 90.86 -6.79
CA GLN A 68 44.80 90.38 -5.98
C GLN A 68 43.86 89.49 -6.81
N LEU A 69 43.53 89.87 -8.04
CA LEU A 69 42.71 89.06 -8.94
C LEU A 69 43.41 87.75 -9.33
N GLU A 70 44.71 87.78 -9.60
CA GLU A 70 45.52 86.58 -9.85
C GLU A 70 45.43 85.61 -8.67
N LYS A 71 45.53 86.12 -7.44
CA LYS A 71 45.40 85.30 -6.23
C LYS A 71 43.99 84.72 -6.08
N GLU A 72 42.95 85.52 -6.29
CA GLU A 72 41.56 85.04 -6.21
C GLU A 72 41.26 83.96 -7.26
N LEU A 73 41.77 84.11 -8.48
CA LEU A 73 41.66 83.10 -9.53
C LEU A 73 42.45 81.83 -9.20
N GLU A 74 43.65 81.97 -8.62
CA GLU A 74 44.45 80.82 -8.16
C GLU A 74 43.69 80.06 -7.06
N ASP A 75 43.12 80.76 -6.08
CA ASP A 75 42.29 80.16 -5.03
C ASP A 75 41.03 79.47 -5.62
N GLU A 76 40.38 80.07 -6.62
CA GLU A 76 39.23 79.49 -7.34
C GLU A 76 39.61 78.23 -8.14
N ILE A 77 40.73 78.26 -8.88
CA ILE A 77 41.24 77.11 -9.64
C ILE A 77 41.52 75.96 -8.68
N ASN A 78 42.21 76.23 -7.56
CA ASN A 78 42.50 75.22 -6.55
C ASN A 78 41.22 74.63 -5.95
N ALA A 79 40.20 75.45 -5.70
CA ALA A 79 38.90 74.96 -5.22
C ALA A 79 38.19 74.06 -6.25
N LEU A 80 38.21 74.44 -7.54
CA LEU A 80 37.61 73.66 -8.62
C LEU A 80 38.34 72.33 -8.88
N GLU A 81 39.67 72.31 -8.79
CA GLU A 81 40.45 71.07 -8.92
C GLU A 81 40.16 70.09 -7.80
N ASN A 82 40.05 70.57 -6.56
CA ASN A 82 39.65 69.73 -5.42
C ASN A 82 38.24 69.14 -5.61
N GLN A 83 37.27 69.94 -6.10
CA GLN A 83 35.93 69.45 -6.42
C GLN A 83 35.93 68.41 -7.54
N ARG A 84 36.75 68.60 -8.58
CA ARG A 84 36.93 67.61 -9.65
C ARG A 84 37.42 66.28 -9.09
N ASP A 85 38.42 66.30 -8.21
CA ASP A 85 39.03 65.08 -7.66
C ASP A 85 38.03 64.34 -6.74
N GLU A 86 37.23 65.06 -5.96
CA GLU A 86 36.16 64.47 -5.13
C GLU A 86 35.07 63.81 -5.99
N LEU A 87 34.63 64.48 -7.07
CA LEU A 87 33.66 63.91 -8.01
C LEU A 87 34.22 62.69 -8.73
N GLU A 88 35.50 62.68 -9.10
CA GLU A 88 36.15 61.53 -9.72
C GLU A 88 36.24 60.34 -8.74
N ALA A 89 36.54 60.59 -7.46
CA ALA A 89 36.53 59.58 -6.41
C ALA A 89 35.12 59.00 -6.18
N ALA A 90 34.10 59.85 -6.13
CA ALA A 90 32.71 59.43 -6.01
C ALA A 90 32.27 58.58 -7.22
N LEU A 91 32.64 58.98 -8.44
CA LEU A 91 32.35 58.23 -9.66
C LEU A 91 33.02 56.85 -9.64
N LYS A 92 34.29 56.76 -9.22
CA LYS A 92 34.99 55.47 -9.06
C LYS A 92 34.27 54.57 -8.07
N LYS A 93 33.81 55.11 -6.92
CA LYS A 93 33.03 54.35 -5.92
C LYS A 93 31.72 53.85 -6.49
N VAL A 94 30.96 54.69 -7.18
CA VAL A 94 29.69 54.32 -7.83
C VAL A 94 29.93 53.24 -8.89
N LYS A 95 31.00 53.34 -9.68
CA LYS A 95 31.36 52.33 -10.68
C LYS A 95 31.62 50.96 -10.07
N VAL A 96 32.39 50.90 -8.98
CA VAL A 96 32.65 49.63 -8.26
C VAL A 96 31.35 49.07 -7.67
N ALA A 97 30.53 49.93 -7.04
CA ALA A 97 29.25 49.53 -6.49
C ALA A 97 28.29 49.00 -7.58
N LEU A 98 28.28 49.62 -8.76
CA LEU A 98 27.47 49.18 -9.90
C LEU A 98 27.90 47.81 -10.41
N VAL A 99 29.21 47.56 -10.56
CA VAL A 99 29.73 46.25 -10.96
C VAL A 99 29.34 45.18 -9.93
N SER A 100 29.51 45.46 -8.64
CA SER A 100 29.09 44.56 -7.56
C SER A 100 27.58 44.29 -7.57
N ALA A 101 26.75 45.32 -7.76
CA ALA A 101 25.29 45.17 -7.84
C ALA A 101 24.85 44.35 -9.07
N ASN A 102 25.50 44.56 -10.22
CA ASN A 102 25.23 43.78 -11.43
C ASN A 102 25.62 42.31 -11.27
N ALA A 103 26.75 42.02 -10.61
CA ALA A 103 27.14 40.64 -10.31
C ALA A 103 26.11 39.95 -9.39
N ARG A 104 25.66 40.62 -8.32
CA ARG A 104 24.61 40.09 -7.44
C ARG A 104 23.28 39.86 -8.18
N LEU A 105 22.90 40.77 -9.06
CA LEU A 105 21.71 40.64 -9.90
C LEU A 105 21.82 39.45 -10.85
N TYR A 106 23.00 39.23 -11.45
CA TYR A 106 23.25 38.09 -12.32
C TYR A 106 23.10 36.77 -11.55
N ASN A 107 23.76 36.65 -10.38
CA ASN A 107 23.66 35.45 -9.54
C ASN A 107 22.22 35.17 -9.10
N ALA A 108 21.48 36.18 -8.63
CA ALA A 108 20.09 36.01 -8.21
C ALA A 108 19.16 35.57 -9.36
N ARG A 109 19.45 35.99 -10.60
CA ARG A 109 18.71 35.52 -11.78
C ARG A 109 19.02 34.07 -12.09
N GLU A 110 20.29 33.67 -12.01
CA GLU A 110 20.70 32.30 -12.22
C GLU A 110 20.13 31.35 -11.16
N GLU A 111 20.17 31.71 -9.88
CA GLU A 111 19.55 30.94 -8.79
C GLU A 111 18.04 30.77 -8.99
N ARG A 112 17.35 31.83 -9.42
CA ARG A 112 15.93 31.75 -9.76
C ARG A 112 15.67 30.79 -10.91
N ASP A 113 16.45 30.86 -11.98
CA ASP A 113 16.26 29.99 -13.14
C ASP A 113 16.55 28.51 -12.79
N GLN A 114 17.55 28.26 -11.93
CA GLN A 114 17.82 26.91 -11.38
C GLN A 114 16.68 26.41 -10.48
N PHE A 115 16.11 27.30 -9.65
CA PHE A 115 14.96 26.97 -8.81
C PHE A 115 13.74 26.63 -9.66
N ASP A 116 13.45 27.41 -10.70
CA ASP A 116 12.34 27.17 -11.61
C ASP A 116 12.50 25.82 -12.33
N GLU A 117 13.70 25.47 -12.76
CA GLU A 117 14.00 24.17 -13.36
C GLU A 117 13.82 23.02 -12.36
N ALA A 118 14.35 23.14 -11.14
CA ALA A 118 14.16 22.13 -10.10
C ALA A 118 12.68 21.96 -9.73
N ASN A 119 11.92 23.06 -9.65
CA ASN A 119 10.49 23.04 -9.39
C ASN A 119 9.71 22.36 -10.53
N ASN A 120 10.07 22.61 -11.79
CA ASN A 120 9.48 21.93 -12.94
C ASN A 120 9.74 20.41 -12.89
N GLN A 121 10.93 19.97 -12.50
CA GLN A 121 11.25 18.56 -12.33
C GLN A 121 10.40 17.90 -11.22
N ILE A 122 10.20 18.60 -10.10
CA ILE A 122 9.32 18.14 -9.00
C ILE A 122 7.88 17.99 -9.48
N LEU A 123 7.35 18.99 -10.20
CA LEU A 123 6.00 18.95 -10.76
C LEU A 123 5.83 17.78 -11.74
N GLN A 124 6.84 17.52 -12.57
CA GLN A 124 6.83 16.38 -13.48
C GLN A 124 6.80 15.05 -12.71
N HIS A 125 7.59 14.90 -11.64
CA HIS A 125 7.57 13.70 -10.80
C HIS A 125 6.21 13.49 -10.13
N PHE A 126 5.57 14.56 -9.62
CA PHE A 126 4.23 14.46 -9.05
C PHE A 126 3.20 14.01 -10.08
N LYS A 127 3.26 14.55 -11.30
CA LYS A 127 2.36 14.14 -12.38
C LYS A 127 2.50 12.65 -12.72
N VAL A 128 3.74 12.16 -12.85
CA VAL A 128 3.99 10.74 -13.11
C VAL A 128 3.43 9.85 -11.98
N LYS A 129 3.64 10.26 -10.72
CA LYS A 129 3.13 9.52 -9.56
C LYS A 129 1.60 9.54 -9.49
N GLU A 130 0.97 10.67 -9.82
CA GLU A 130 -0.48 10.79 -9.92
C GLU A 130 -1.06 9.87 -11.01
N ASP A 131 -0.41 9.81 -12.18
CA ASP A 131 -0.79 8.90 -13.26
C ASP A 131 -0.66 7.42 -12.86
N GLU A 132 0.40 7.06 -12.13
CA GLU A 132 0.61 5.70 -11.61
C GLU A 132 -0.45 5.32 -10.57
N LEU A 133 -0.73 6.20 -9.60
CA LEU A 133 -1.78 6.00 -8.60
C LEU A 133 -3.17 5.92 -9.24
N SER A 134 -3.41 6.71 -10.29
CA SER A 134 -4.66 6.65 -11.05
C SER A 134 -4.83 5.28 -11.72
N LYS A 135 -3.75 4.74 -12.31
CA LYS A 135 -3.76 3.38 -12.89
C LYS A 135 -4.00 2.31 -11.82
N SER A 136 -3.29 2.35 -10.68
CA SER A 136 -3.49 1.37 -9.62
C SER A 136 -4.89 1.44 -9.02
N MET A 137 -5.46 2.63 -8.85
CA MET A 137 -6.85 2.80 -8.42
C MET A 137 -7.84 2.16 -9.40
N THR A 138 -7.63 2.29 -10.72
CA THR A 138 -8.50 1.62 -11.70
C THR A 138 -8.39 0.09 -11.64
N LEU A 139 -7.17 -0.44 -11.40
CA LEU A 139 -6.96 -1.88 -11.24
C LEU A 139 -7.64 -2.42 -9.97
N TYR A 140 -7.51 -1.73 -8.84
CA TYR A 140 -8.16 -2.14 -7.59
C TYR A 140 -9.68 -2.08 -7.68
N LYS A 141 -10.26 -1.12 -8.42
CA LYS A 141 -11.70 -1.11 -8.70
C LYS A 141 -12.13 -2.32 -9.52
N ALA A 142 -11.40 -2.64 -10.59
CA ALA A 142 -11.68 -3.83 -11.40
C ALA A 142 -11.54 -5.13 -10.58
N GLU A 143 -10.55 -5.23 -9.70
CA GLU A 143 -10.38 -6.38 -8.80
C GLU A 143 -11.52 -6.49 -7.79
N ALA A 144 -11.98 -5.36 -7.23
CA ALA A 144 -13.15 -5.33 -6.36
C ALA A 144 -14.41 -5.80 -7.09
N ASP A 145 -14.66 -5.32 -8.32
CA ASP A 145 -15.80 -5.75 -9.14
C ASP A 145 -15.78 -7.27 -9.41
N VAL A 146 -14.58 -7.85 -9.63
CA VAL A 146 -14.41 -9.30 -9.78
C VAL A 146 -14.72 -10.03 -8.47
N CYS A 147 -14.26 -9.51 -7.33
CA CYS A 147 -14.57 -10.10 -6.03
C CYS A 147 -16.07 -10.07 -5.73
N ASP A 148 -16.74 -8.97 -6.02
CA ASP A 148 -18.19 -8.84 -5.87
C ASP A 148 -18.92 -9.86 -6.76
N ALA A 149 -18.50 -10.03 -8.02
CA ALA A 149 -19.04 -11.06 -8.90
C ALA A 149 -18.84 -12.49 -8.34
N PHE A 150 -17.68 -12.77 -7.73
CA PHE A 150 -17.45 -14.06 -7.06
C PHE A 150 -18.32 -14.25 -5.82
N ILE A 151 -18.53 -13.20 -5.02
CA ILE A 151 -19.42 -13.24 -3.86
C ILE A 151 -20.84 -13.57 -4.33
N SER A 152 -21.38 -12.83 -5.29
CA SER A 152 -22.71 -13.10 -5.84
C SER A 152 -22.83 -14.53 -6.39
N PHE A 153 -21.82 -14.99 -7.14
CA PHE A 153 -21.80 -16.37 -7.64
C PHE A 153 -21.83 -17.42 -6.53
N LEU A 154 -21.06 -17.22 -5.46
CA LEU A 154 -21.01 -18.15 -4.32
C LEU A 154 -22.32 -18.14 -3.53
N GLU A 155 -22.95 -16.98 -3.37
CA GLU A 155 -24.26 -16.83 -2.74
C GLU A 155 -25.35 -17.54 -3.56
N ASP A 156 -25.39 -17.32 -4.87
CA ASP A 156 -26.30 -17.99 -5.80
C ASP A 156 -26.09 -19.50 -5.80
N SER A 157 -24.83 -19.95 -5.83
CA SER A 157 -24.49 -21.37 -5.78
C SER A 157 -24.93 -22.02 -4.47
N TRP A 158 -24.72 -21.33 -3.34
CA TRP A 158 -25.14 -21.80 -2.02
C TRP A 158 -26.66 -21.90 -1.90
N THR A 159 -27.39 -20.90 -2.38
CA THR A 159 -28.86 -20.93 -2.36
C THR A 159 -29.41 -22.05 -3.23
N PHE A 160 -28.82 -22.26 -4.41
CA PHE A 160 -29.15 -23.37 -5.31
C PHE A 160 -28.89 -24.73 -4.65
N GLU A 161 -27.68 -24.96 -4.12
CA GLU A 161 -27.31 -26.22 -3.47
C GLU A 161 -28.18 -26.49 -2.25
N SER A 162 -28.42 -25.48 -1.40
CA SER A 162 -29.29 -25.59 -0.24
C SER A 162 -30.72 -25.97 -0.62
N SER A 163 -31.27 -25.35 -1.67
CA SER A 163 -32.59 -25.68 -2.22
C SER A 163 -32.63 -27.12 -2.75
N HIS A 164 -31.61 -27.51 -3.52
CA HIS A 164 -31.51 -28.86 -4.08
C HIS A 164 -31.46 -29.94 -3.00
N ILE A 165 -30.65 -29.74 -1.95
CA ILE A 165 -30.57 -30.66 -0.82
C ILE A 165 -31.91 -30.75 -0.09
N LYS A 166 -32.57 -29.62 0.17
CA LYS A 166 -33.90 -29.60 0.80
C LYS A 166 -34.93 -30.36 -0.03
N GLN A 167 -34.92 -30.17 -1.35
CA GLN A 167 -35.81 -30.88 -2.26
C GLN A 167 -35.52 -32.39 -2.27
N LYS A 168 -34.25 -32.79 -2.33
CA LYS A 168 -33.85 -34.20 -2.27
C LYS A 168 -34.22 -34.86 -0.95
N GLN A 169 -34.03 -34.17 0.17
CA GLN A 169 -34.45 -34.67 1.47
C GLN A 169 -35.96 -34.87 1.52
N LYS A 170 -36.74 -33.89 1.03
CA LYS A 170 -38.19 -34.03 0.93
C LYS A 170 -38.57 -35.24 0.08
N GLN A 171 -37.96 -35.40 -1.09
CA GLN A 171 -38.20 -36.55 -1.96
C GLN A 171 -37.89 -37.88 -1.25
N VAL A 172 -36.76 -37.98 -0.56
CA VAL A 172 -36.37 -39.20 0.18
C VAL A 172 -37.35 -39.49 1.30
N ASN A 173 -37.76 -38.48 2.07
CA ASN A 173 -38.76 -38.66 3.12
C ASN A 173 -40.11 -39.10 2.54
N ASP A 174 -40.59 -38.45 1.46
CA ASP A 174 -41.84 -38.80 0.80
C ASP A 174 -41.82 -40.24 0.26
N GLU A 175 -40.67 -40.74 -0.25
CA GLU A 175 -40.51 -42.15 -0.67
C GLU A 175 -40.39 -43.11 0.52
N LEU A 176 -39.73 -42.70 1.60
CA LEU A 176 -39.64 -43.49 2.83
C LEU A 176 -41.02 -43.70 3.46
N ASP A 177 -41.83 -42.65 3.55
CA ASP A 177 -43.21 -42.71 4.06
C ASP A 177 -44.06 -43.67 3.20
N LYS A 178 -43.92 -43.65 1.87
CA LYS A 178 -44.60 -44.61 0.98
C LYS A 178 -44.13 -46.05 1.23
N CYS A 179 -42.82 -46.26 1.39
CA CYS A 179 -42.27 -47.60 1.65
C CYS A 179 -42.77 -48.14 2.99
N GLU A 180 -42.85 -47.29 4.00
CA GLU A 180 -43.44 -47.61 5.30
C GLU A 180 -44.92 -48.04 5.13
N ASP A 181 -45.72 -47.26 4.40
CA ASP A 181 -47.12 -47.61 4.11
C ASP A 181 -47.23 -48.96 3.36
N TYR A 182 -46.36 -49.24 2.39
CA TYR A 182 -46.35 -50.53 1.67
C TYR A 182 -46.03 -51.70 2.61
N LEU A 183 -45.04 -51.55 3.50
CA LEU A 183 -44.65 -52.59 4.46
C LEU A 183 -45.77 -52.89 5.46
N VAL A 184 -46.43 -51.86 5.99
CA VAL A 184 -47.57 -52.01 6.91
C VAL A 184 -48.72 -52.74 6.20
N ASN A 185 -49.07 -52.33 4.98
CA ASN A 185 -50.13 -52.98 4.21
C ASN A 185 -49.81 -54.45 3.87
N LEU A 186 -48.55 -54.76 3.54
CA LEU A 186 -48.10 -56.13 3.30
C LEU A 186 -48.23 -56.98 4.56
N ALA A 187 -47.78 -56.47 5.72
CA ALA A 187 -47.90 -57.15 6.99
C ALA A 187 -49.38 -57.43 7.34
N ILE A 188 -50.27 -56.45 7.17
CA ILE A 188 -51.71 -56.62 7.35
C ILE A 188 -52.26 -57.72 6.43
N HIS A 189 -51.86 -57.74 5.15
CA HIS A 189 -52.32 -58.75 4.20
C HIS A 189 -51.88 -60.16 4.59
N VAL A 190 -50.59 -60.34 4.91
CA VAL A 190 -50.02 -61.64 5.32
C VAL A 190 -50.67 -62.14 6.61
N LEU A 191 -50.83 -61.27 7.63
CA LEU A 191 -51.46 -61.65 8.89
C LEU A 191 -52.95 -61.98 8.71
N SER A 192 -53.66 -61.27 7.83
CA SER A 192 -55.04 -61.60 7.49
C SER A 192 -55.14 -62.98 6.80
N MET A 193 -54.26 -63.26 5.84
CA MET A 193 -54.20 -64.56 5.18
C MET A 193 -53.97 -65.69 6.19
N TYR A 194 -53.01 -65.53 7.10
CA TYR A 194 -52.76 -66.52 8.14
C TYR A 194 -53.93 -66.66 9.10
N LYS A 195 -54.57 -65.57 9.52
CA LYS A 195 -55.77 -65.63 10.37
C LYS A 195 -56.86 -66.49 9.73
N ASP A 196 -57.11 -66.30 8.44
CA ASP A 196 -58.17 -67.01 7.73
C ASP A 196 -57.84 -68.50 7.50
N GLU A 197 -56.56 -68.86 7.36
CA GLU A 197 -56.09 -70.24 7.12
C GLU A 197 -55.81 -71.04 8.41
N LEU A 198 -55.38 -70.37 9.49
CA LEU A 198 -55.07 -70.99 10.78
C LEU A 198 -56.31 -71.56 11.45
N GLY A 199 -57.45 -70.87 11.40
CA GLY A 199 -58.70 -71.35 12.02
C GLY A 199 -59.13 -72.75 11.54
N PRO A 200 -59.31 -72.96 10.22
CA PRO A 200 -59.59 -74.28 9.65
C PRO A 200 -58.47 -75.30 9.91
N SER A 201 -57.20 -74.89 9.87
CA SER A 201 -56.06 -75.78 10.09
C SER A 201 -55.97 -76.29 11.53
N ILE A 202 -56.27 -75.44 12.52
CA ILE A 202 -56.36 -75.82 13.94
C ILE A 202 -57.56 -76.75 14.17
N ALA A 203 -58.69 -76.50 13.49
CA ALA A 203 -59.85 -77.40 13.55
C ALA A 203 -59.53 -78.79 12.96
N ASN A 204 -58.85 -78.84 11.81
CA ASN A 204 -58.39 -80.08 11.19
C ASN A 204 -57.39 -80.83 12.09
N LEU A 205 -56.43 -80.12 12.70
CA LEU A 205 -55.48 -80.71 13.64
C LEU A 205 -56.20 -81.30 14.87
N ARG A 206 -57.21 -80.61 15.38
CA ARG A 206 -58.04 -81.10 16.49
C ARG A 206 -58.79 -82.38 16.09
N GLU A 207 -59.41 -82.40 14.92
CA GLU A 207 -60.09 -83.59 14.38
C GLU A 207 -59.12 -84.76 14.20
N LEU A 208 -57.94 -84.52 13.63
CA LEU A 208 -56.89 -85.52 13.44
C LEU A 208 -56.39 -86.07 14.78
N GLY A 209 -56.22 -85.19 15.78
CA GLY A 209 -55.87 -85.55 17.15
C GLY A 209 -56.97 -86.35 17.87
N GLU A 210 -58.24 -86.10 17.57
CA GLU A 210 -59.38 -86.90 18.07
C GLU A 210 -59.47 -88.27 17.38
N ASN A 211 -59.22 -88.32 16.07
CA ASN A 211 -59.17 -89.57 15.30
C ASN A 211 -58.04 -90.48 15.79
N LEU A 212 -56.87 -89.92 16.15
CA LEU A 212 -55.76 -90.65 16.78
C LEU A 212 -56.09 -91.17 18.20
N LYS A 213 -57.02 -90.53 18.91
CA LYS A 213 -57.46 -90.94 20.27
C LYS A 213 -58.57 -91.99 20.26
N ARG A 214 -59.31 -92.17 19.16
CA ARG A 214 -60.42 -93.11 19.07
C ARG A 214 -59.89 -94.55 19.00
N PRO A 215 -60.16 -95.43 19.98
CA PRO A 215 -59.83 -96.84 19.85
C PRO A 215 -60.81 -97.52 18.89
N GLU A 216 -60.32 -98.08 17.80
CA GLU A 216 -61.13 -98.94 16.92
C GLU A 216 -61.53 -100.22 17.68
N ILE A 217 -62.79 -100.28 18.11
CA ILE A 217 -63.41 -101.50 18.58
C ILE A 217 -64.00 -102.21 17.35
N ILE A 218 -63.52 -103.45 17.15
CA ILE A 218 -64.06 -104.61 16.40
C ILE A 218 -63.36 -104.98 15.06
N ASN A 219 -62.56 -106.04 15.18
CA ASN A 219 -62.22 -107.15 14.25
C ASN A 219 -61.24 -106.98 13.05
N ASN A 220 -60.05 -107.56 13.29
CA ASN A 220 -59.28 -108.47 12.43
C ASN A 220 -58.80 -108.01 11.04
N GLU A 221 -57.86 -107.04 11.01
CA GLU A 221 -56.76 -106.94 10.03
C GLU A 221 -55.68 -105.98 10.58
N LYS A 222 -54.73 -106.51 11.35
CA LYS A 222 -53.76 -105.74 12.16
C LYS A 222 -52.74 -104.92 11.37
N MET A 223 -52.53 -105.18 10.08
CA MET A 223 -51.46 -104.54 9.30
C MET A 223 -51.93 -103.28 8.58
N GLU A 224 -53.19 -103.23 8.16
CA GLU A 224 -53.81 -102.07 7.50
C GLU A 224 -54.15 -100.96 8.50
N THR A 225 -54.55 -101.32 9.73
CA THR A 225 -54.81 -100.37 10.82
C THR A 225 -53.55 -99.68 11.34
N VAL A 226 -52.40 -100.35 11.35
CA VAL A 226 -51.10 -99.77 11.72
C VAL A 226 -50.60 -98.80 10.64
N GLU A 227 -50.82 -99.12 9.37
CA GLU A 227 -50.50 -98.24 8.24
C GLU A 227 -51.35 -96.97 8.24
N VAL A 228 -52.66 -97.09 8.48
CA VAL A 228 -53.58 -95.95 8.59
C VAL A 228 -53.24 -95.07 9.79
N LYS A 229 -52.94 -95.65 10.96
CA LYS A 229 -52.51 -94.89 12.14
C LYS A 229 -51.20 -94.12 11.89
N ARG A 230 -50.22 -94.76 11.25
CA ARG A 230 -48.95 -94.11 10.89
C ARG A 230 -49.13 -92.94 9.93
N ARG A 231 -50.02 -93.08 8.94
CA ARG A 231 -50.34 -91.99 8.00
C ARG A 231 -51.02 -90.81 8.70
N LEU A 232 -52.00 -91.06 9.58
CA LEU A 232 -52.66 -90.00 10.37
C LEU A 232 -51.69 -89.29 11.32
N GLU A 233 -50.72 -90.01 11.87
CA GLU A 233 -49.68 -89.47 12.72
C GLU A 233 -48.66 -88.61 11.94
N GLU A 234 -48.25 -89.04 10.74
CA GLU A 234 -47.40 -88.26 9.85
C GLU A 234 -48.10 -86.98 9.37
N GLU A 235 -49.39 -87.07 9.01
CA GLU A 235 -50.23 -85.92 8.68
C GLU A 235 -50.40 -84.96 9.86
N TYR A 236 -50.46 -85.47 11.10
CA TYR A 236 -50.55 -84.66 12.31
C TYR A 236 -49.25 -83.89 12.56
N MET A 237 -48.11 -84.57 12.44
CA MET A 237 -46.79 -83.95 12.58
C MET A 237 -46.52 -82.90 11.49
N ASP A 238 -46.92 -83.18 10.25
CA ASP A 238 -46.79 -82.22 9.15
C ASP A 238 -47.71 -81.00 9.34
N ALA A 239 -48.94 -81.21 9.81
CA ALA A 239 -49.86 -80.14 10.15
C ALA A 239 -49.38 -79.31 11.36
N GLU A 240 -48.88 -79.96 12.43
CA GLU A 240 -48.29 -79.32 13.61
C GLU A 240 -47.06 -78.48 13.23
N ALA A 241 -46.13 -79.04 12.44
CA ALA A 241 -44.94 -78.33 11.99
C ALA A 241 -45.30 -77.09 11.15
N LYS A 242 -46.27 -77.19 10.24
CA LYS A 242 -46.77 -76.03 9.46
C LYS A 242 -47.34 -74.95 10.37
N LEU A 243 -48.18 -75.31 11.33
CA LEU A 243 -48.74 -74.35 12.29
C LEU A 243 -47.65 -73.65 13.10
N VAL A 244 -46.69 -74.40 13.64
CA VAL A 244 -45.54 -73.84 14.38
C VAL A 244 -44.72 -72.89 13.50
N THR A 245 -44.48 -73.23 12.22
CA THR A 245 -43.76 -72.32 11.31
C THR A 245 -44.53 -71.03 11.02
N VAL A 246 -45.85 -71.10 10.83
CA VAL A 246 -46.69 -69.93 10.60
C VAL A 246 -46.73 -69.02 11.83
N PHE A 247 -46.91 -69.57 13.03
CA PHE A 247 -46.84 -68.79 14.26
C PHE A 247 -45.45 -68.16 14.45
N SER A 248 -44.35 -68.88 14.15
CA SER A 248 -43.01 -68.29 14.18
C SER A 248 -42.84 -67.08 13.25
N VAL A 249 -43.47 -67.11 12.05
CA VAL A 249 -43.49 -65.98 11.11
C VAL A 249 -44.33 -64.81 11.65
N VAL A 250 -45.52 -65.08 12.18
CA VAL A 250 -46.39 -64.07 12.83
C VAL A 250 -45.63 -63.37 13.96
N ASP A 251 -44.90 -64.15 14.76
CA ASP A 251 -44.12 -63.69 15.90
C ASP A 251 -42.88 -62.88 15.45
N GLY A 252 -42.28 -63.26 14.31
CA GLY A 252 -41.25 -62.50 13.62
C GLY A 252 -41.76 -61.13 13.14
N ILE A 253 -42.95 -61.07 12.54
CA ILE A 253 -43.61 -59.83 12.13
C ILE A 253 -43.89 -58.96 13.37
N LYS A 254 -44.47 -59.54 14.43
CA LYS A 254 -44.75 -58.86 15.70
C LYS A 254 -43.50 -58.19 16.29
N ARG A 255 -42.36 -58.88 16.30
CA ARG A 255 -41.07 -58.32 16.77
C ARG A 255 -40.57 -57.16 15.92
N GLN A 256 -40.80 -57.15 14.60
CA GLN A 256 -40.34 -56.05 13.74
C GLN A 256 -41.14 -54.75 13.93
N PHE A 257 -42.43 -54.85 14.27
CA PHE A 257 -43.29 -53.68 14.47
C PHE A 257 -43.30 -53.19 15.92
N TYR A 258 -43.09 -54.07 16.91
CA TYR A 258 -43.22 -53.74 18.35
C TYR A 258 -41.97 -54.04 19.20
N GLY A 259 -40.88 -54.52 18.61
CA GLY A 259 -39.67 -54.93 19.33
C GLY A 259 -38.65 -53.82 19.63
N GLN A 260 -38.92 -52.57 19.25
CA GLN A 260 -38.08 -51.40 19.54
C GLN A 260 -38.90 -50.36 20.29
N ASP A 261 -38.42 -49.89 21.45
CA ASP A 261 -39.00 -48.83 22.31
C ASP A 261 -38.99 -47.43 21.64
N GLY A 262 -39.51 -47.34 20.42
CA GLY A 262 -39.66 -46.11 19.66
C GLY A 262 -41.13 -45.82 19.41
N THR A 263 -41.67 -44.84 20.12
CA THR A 263 -43.04 -44.31 20.02
C THR A 263 -43.27 -43.67 18.64
N ILE A 264 -43.43 -44.47 17.60
CA ILE A 264 -43.90 -44.01 16.28
C ILE A 264 -45.21 -44.74 16.04
N SER A 265 -46.31 -44.10 16.44
CA SER A 265 -47.65 -44.56 16.13
C SER A 265 -47.91 -44.31 14.64
N ARG A 266 -47.98 -45.39 13.87
CA ARG A 266 -48.15 -45.38 12.42
C ARG A 266 -49.61 -45.57 12.04
N LYS A 267 -49.95 -45.08 10.85
CA LYS A 267 -51.29 -45.19 10.27
C LYS A 267 -51.54 -46.64 9.83
N GLY A 268 -52.21 -47.42 10.66
CA GLY A 268 -52.48 -48.84 10.41
C GLY A 268 -52.19 -49.73 11.61
N ASP A 269 -51.52 -49.19 12.63
CA ASP A 269 -51.18 -49.91 13.87
C ASP A 269 -52.40 -50.48 14.57
N GLU A 270 -53.55 -49.81 14.52
CA GLU A 270 -54.78 -50.31 15.16
C GLU A 270 -55.27 -51.61 14.52
N LYS A 271 -55.28 -51.68 13.18
CA LYS A 271 -55.68 -52.88 12.42
C LYS A 271 -54.65 -53.99 12.55
N LEU A 272 -53.36 -53.63 12.52
CA LEU A 272 -52.26 -54.57 12.68
C LEU A 272 -52.29 -55.21 14.07
N LYS A 273 -52.52 -54.40 15.10
CA LYS A 273 -52.66 -54.83 16.49
C LYS A 273 -53.88 -55.74 16.67
N GLU A 274 -55.03 -55.36 16.13
CA GLU A 274 -56.24 -56.19 16.17
C GLU A 274 -55.99 -57.58 15.54
N LEU A 275 -55.33 -57.64 14.38
CA LEU A 275 -54.98 -58.90 13.72
C LEU A 275 -54.04 -59.75 14.58
N LEU A 276 -52.99 -59.16 15.16
CA LEU A 276 -52.07 -59.85 16.05
C LEU A 276 -52.76 -60.36 17.32
N ASP A 277 -53.68 -59.58 17.90
CA ASP A 277 -54.48 -60.00 19.06
C ASP A 277 -55.41 -61.18 18.70
N THR A 278 -55.96 -61.21 17.48
CA THR A 278 -56.76 -62.36 17.02
C THR A 278 -55.91 -63.61 16.76
N LEU A 279 -54.71 -63.44 16.21
CA LEU A 279 -53.77 -64.52 15.99
C LEU A 279 -53.22 -65.09 17.30
N GLN A 280 -53.00 -64.24 18.31
CA GLN A 280 -52.61 -64.68 19.65
C GLN A 280 -53.68 -65.58 20.29
N LYS A 281 -54.96 -65.25 20.12
CA LYS A 281 -56.06 -66.10 20.60
C LYS A 281 -56.09 -67.45 19.87
N LEU A 282 -55.82 -67.48 18.57
CA LEU A 282 -55.69 -68.72 17.80
C LEU A 282 -54.46 -69.55 18.24
N GLU A 283 -53.37 -68.90 18.62
CA GLU A 283 -52.18 -69.55 19.20
C GLU A 283 -52.52 -70.19 20.55
N ASP A 284 -53.23 -69.46 21.44
CA ASP A 284 -53.72 -70.00 22.71
C ASP A 284 -54.66 -71.20 22.49
N ASP A 285 -55.53 -71.13 21.48
CA ASP A 285 -56.42 -72.24 21.08
C ASP A 285 -55.65 -73.45 20.56
N PHE A 286 -54.57 -73.24 19.79
CA PHE A 286 -53.67 -74.29 19.33
C PHE A 286 -52.96 -74.97 20.50
N GLU A 287 -52.37 -74.19 21.41
CA GLU A 287 -51.67 -74.71 22.60
C GLU A 287 -52.61 -75.46 23.56
N SER A 288 -53.91 -75.14 23.53
CA SER A 288 -54.94 -75.86 24.30
C SER A 288 -55.25 -77.27 23.77
N ILE A 289 -54.85 -77.60 22.53
CA ILE A 289 -55.07 -78.93 21.96
C ILE A 289 -54.15 -79.93 22.66
N ASN A 290 -54.72 -80.82 23.48
CA ASN A 290 -53.97 -81.90 24.13
C ASN A 290 -53.30 -82.81 23.09
N ARG A 291 -51.98 -82.65 22.93
CA ARG A 291 -51.13 -83.44 22.03
C ARG A 291 -51.29 -84.95 22.26
N PRO A 292 -51.75 -85.73 21.26
CA PRO A 292 -51.84 -87.18 21.36
C PRO A 292 -50.46 -87.84 21.55
N THR A 293 -50.41 -89.03 22.14
CA THR A 293 -49.16 -89.80 22.26
C THR A 293 -48.78 -90.40 20.90
N LEU A 294 -47.69 -89.90 20.31
CA LEU A 294 -47.20 -90.28 18.99
C LEU A 294 -46.10 -91.37 19.10
N GLU A 295 -46.28 -92.50 18.42
CA GLU A 295 -45.35 -93.63 18.40
C GLU A 295 -44.13 -93.37 17.49
N LEU A 296 -44.27 -92.58 16.43
CA LEU A 296 -43.20 -92.19 15.51
C LEU A 296 -42.18 -91.22 16.16
N GLU A 297 -42.63 -90.35 17.07
CA GLU A 297 -41.73 -89.44 17.82
C GLU A 297 -40.97 -90.17 18.94
N THR A 298 -41.53 -91.25 19.48
CA THR A 298 -40.88 -92.09 20.51
C THR A 298 -39.86 -93.07 19.93
N LEU A 299 -40.03 -93.52 18.69
CA LEU A 299 -39.03 -94.37 18.01
C LEU A 299 -37.73 -93.60 17.72
N GLY A 300 -37.81 -92.31 17.36
CA GLY A 300 -36.64 -91.46 17.06
C GLY A 300 -35.76 -91.11 18.27
N LYS A 301 -36.27 -91.23 19.51
CA LYS A 301 -35.48 -90.99 20.73
C LYS A 301 -34.63 -92.19 21.18
N THR A 302 -34.76 -93.36 20.56
CA THR A 302 -34.11 -94.60 21.03
C THR A 302 -32.72 -94.86 20.40
N GLU A 303 -32.22 -94.00 19.50
CA GLU A 303 -30.87 -94.13 18.93
C GLU A 303 -29.82 -93.13 19.46
N ALA A 304 -30.16 -92.23 20.38
CA ALA A 304 -29.21 -91.24 20.90
C ALA A 304 -28.90 -91.43 22.40
N LYS A 305 -28.38 -92.60 22.78
CA LYS A 305 -27.65 -92.74 24.06
C LYS A 305 -26.60 -93.87 24.04
N SER A 306 -25.40 -93.56 23.56
CA SER A 306 -24.18 -94.19 24.11
C SER A 306 -22.94 -93.28 24.00
N LYS A 307 -22.30 -93.10 25.18
CA LYS A 307 -20.95 -92.58 25.51
C LYS A 307 -20.65 -91.06 25.56
N GLU A 308 -20.86 -90.53 26.76
CA GLU A 308 -19.91 -89.76 27.60
C GLU A 308 -18.45 -90.33 27.56
N THR A 309 -17.31 -89.63 27.79
CA THR A 309 -17.00 -88.30 28.34
C THR A 309 -15.46 -88.09 28.36
N LEU A 310 -15.02 -86.83 28.15
CA LEU A 310 -13.76 -86.13 28.56
C LEU A 310 -12.39 -86.50 27.94
N GLU A 311 -11.65 -85.53 27.37
CA GLU A 311 -10.78 -84.58 28.08
C GLU A 311 -10.01 -83.57 27.16
N SER A 312 -9.89 -82.34 27.67
CA SER A 312 -8.81 -81.34 27.63
C SER A 312 -7.91 -81.05 26.38
N SER A 313 -7.80 -79.75 26.08
CA SER A 313 -6.99 -79.01 25.08
C SER A 313 -5.45 -79.21 25.17
N PRO A 314 -4.57 -78.48 24.43
CA PRO A 314 -4.69 -77.70 23.18
C PRO A 314 -3.62 -78.10 22.11
N SER A 315 -3.73 -77.65 20.86
CA SER A 315 -2.61 -77.79 19.89
C SER A 315 -2.31 -76.49 19.15
N SER A 316 -1.17 -75.93 19.56
CA SER A 316 -0.23 -75.02 18.92
C SER A 316 -0.30 -74.78 17.41
N SER A 317 -0.09 -73.50 17.08
CA SER A 317 0.41 -72.94 15.82
C SER A 317 1.58 -73.73 15.20
N PRO A 318 1.78 -73.64 13.88
CA PRO A 318 3.10 -73.78 13.29
C PRO A 318 3.65 -72.44 12.82
N THR A 319 4.82 -72.16 13.38
CA THR A 319 5.86 -71.21 13.03
C THR A 319 6.29 -71.33 11.55
N GLN A 320 6.69 -70.20 10.96
CA GLN A 320 7.54 -70.15 9.74
C GLN A 320 8.80 -71.03 9.90
N PRO A 321 9.44 -71.44 8.78
CA PRO A 321 10.64 -70.73 8.32
C PRO A 321 10.72 -70.74 6.76
N THR A 322 11.61 -70.12 5.99
CA THR A 322 13.02 -69.65 6.09
C THR A 322 13.28 -68.78 4.83
N ASN A 323 13.98 -67.64 4.97
CA ASN A 323 15.21 -67.18 4.25
C ASN A 323 15.39 -67.59 2.75
N ASP A 324 15.79 -66.76 1.78
CA ASP A 324 16.87 -65.76 1.72
C ASP A 324 16.89 -65.04 0.34
N ASP A 325 17.37 -63.78 0.35
CA ASP A 325 18.19 -63.02 -0.62
C ASP A 325 18.07 -63.19 -2.16
N SER A 326 17.77 -62.09 -2.86
CA SER A 326 18.79 -61.33 -3.64
C SER A 326 18.21 -60.32 -4.67
N ALA A 327 18.62 -59.06 -4.46
CA ALA A 327 19.14 -58.08 -5.44
C ALA A 327 18.28 -57.45 -6.58
N SER A 328 18.27 -56.11 -6.50
CA SER A 328 18.46 -55.11 -7.56
C SER A 328 17.26 -54.56 -8.34
N PHE A 329 16.99 -53.25 -8.20
CA PHE A 329 17.24 -52.25 -9.25
C PHE A 329 17.07 -50.83 -8.69
N VAL A 330 17.87 -49.90 -9.19
CA VAL A 330 18.16 -48.54 -8.70
C VAL A 330 17.45 -47.48 -9.57
N ASP A 331 17.30 -46.28 -9.00
CA ASP A 331 17.11 -44.96 -9.65
C ASP A 331 15.76 -44.64 -10.33
N ALA A 332 15.19 -43.43 -10.25
CA ALA A 332 15.49 -42.21 -9.50
C ALA A 332 14.24 -41.30 -9.53
N LEU A 333 13.94 -40.64 -8.41
CA LEU A 333 12.98 -39.54 -8.31
C LEU A 333 13.74 -38.32 -7.77
N PRO A 334 13.60 -37.09 -8.33
CA PRO A 334 14.14 -35.91 -7.68
C PRO A 334 13.19 -35.42 -6.58
N ARG A 335 13.79 -35.32 -5.40
CA ARG A 335 13.30 -34.78 -4.13
C ARG A 335 12.92 -33.30 -4.23
N ILE A 336 11.66 -32.95 -3.93
CA ILE A 336 11.28 -31.60 -3.47
C ILE A 336 11.08 -31.69 -1.95
N GLN A 337 11.82 -30.87 -1.21
CA GLN A 337 11.72 -30.75 0.25
C GLN A 337 10.44 -29.99 0.62
N THR A 338 9.61 -30.59 1.47
CA THR A 338 8.58 -29.89 2.25
C THR A 338 8.95 -29.91 3.74
N PRO A 339 8.72 -28.82 4.50
CA PRO A 339 8.98 -28.81 5.94
C PRO A 339 8.02 -29.73 6.69
N ARG A 340 8.59 -30.43 7.67
CA ARG A 340 7.96 -31.33 8.64
C ARG A 340 6.92 -30.63 9.52
N PRO A 341 5.73 -31.23 9.74
CA PRO A 341 4.96 -31.04 10.96
C PRO A 341 5.06 -32.28 11.85
N ASP A 342 5.28 -32.07 13.15
CA ASP A 342 5.34 -33.14 14.14
C ASP A 342 3.97 -33.80 14.37
N HIS A 343 4.05 -35.09 14.69
CA HIS A 343 2.92 -35.99 14.92
C HIS A 343 2.38 -35.89 16.35
N THR A 344 1.05 -35.89 16.51
CA THR A 344 0.34 -36.60 17.60
C THR A 344 -1.05 -37.07 17.14
N SER A 345 -1.15 -38.38 16.90
CA SER A 345 -2.28 -39.32 17.06
C SER A 345 -3.75 -38.86 16.94
N ASN A 346 -4.48 -39.33 15.92
CA ASN A 346 -5.36 -40.53 15.98
C ASN A 346 -6.01 -40.82 14.60
N PRO A 347 -6.31 -42.10 14.25
CA PRO A 347 -6.91 -42.44 12.98
C PRO A 347 -8.44 -42.45 13.11
N GLU A 348 -9.08 -41.33 12.76
CA GLU A 348 -10.50 -41.34 12.43
C GLU A 348 -10.67 -41.33 10.92
N THR A 349 -11.46 -42.28 10.44
CA THR A 349 -11.89 -42.45 9.06
C THR A 349 -12.66 -41.20 8.61
N VAL A 350 -11.97 -40.22 8.02
CA VAL A 350 -12.60 -38.99 7.53
C VAL A 350 -13.34 -39.28 6.23
N VAL A 351 -14.64 -39.52 6.34
CA VAL A 351 -15.59 -39.29 5.25
C VAL A 351 -15.50 -37.80 4.90
N LEU A 352 -15.01 -37.50 3.70
CA LEU A 352 -14.88 -36.13 3.20
C LEU A 352 -16.28 -35.49 3.10
N THR A 353 -16.56 -34.54 4.00
CA THR A 353 -17.78 -33.71 3.89
C THR A 353 -17.65 -32.74 2.71
N PRO A 354 -18.73 -32.50 1.92
CA PRO A 354 -18.72 -31.63 0.73
C PRO A 354 -18.11 -30.24 0.95
N ARG A 355 -18.24 -29.73 2.19
CA ARG A 355 -17.74 -28.44 2.64
C ARG A 355 -16.20 -28.31 2.59
N ARG A 356 -15.46 -29.41 2.73
CA ARG A 356 -13.99 -29.41 2.68
C ARG A 356 -13.48 -29.47 1.24
N TRP A 357 -14.20 -30.17 0.35
CA TRP A 357 -13.89 -30.26 -1.07
C TRP A 357 -14.08 -28.93 -1.81
N MET A 358 -15.18 -28.22 -1.53
CA MET A 358 -15.44 -26.90 -2.15
C MET A 358 -14.39 -25.86 -1.78
N ARG A 359 -13.96 -25.80 -0.52
CA ARG A 359 -12.88 -24.89 -0.10
C ARG A 359 -11.58 -25.18 -0.82
N GLU A 360 -11.24 -26.46 -1.00
CA GLU A 360 -10.02 -26.86 -1.71
C GLU A 360 -10.09 -26.47 -3.20
N ASN A 361 -11.26 -26.60 -3.83
CA ASN A 361 -11.44 -26.27 -5.25
C ASN A 361 -11.40 -24.75 -5.50
N VAL A 362 -12.07 -23.96 -4.65
CA VAL A 362 -12.01 -22.49 -4.71
C VAL A 362 -10.57 -22.02 -4.48
N ARG A 363 -9.85 -22.62 -3.54
CA ARG A 363 -8.44 -22.29 -3.28
C ARG A 363 -7.54 -22.57 -4.50
N ARG A 364 -7.73 -23.72 -5.17
CA ARG A 364 -7.00 -24.04 -6.41
C ARG A 364 -7.33 -23.09 -7.56
N SER A 365 -8.60 -22.73 -7.73
CA SER A 365 -9.02 -21.77 -8.76
C SER A 365 -8.45 -20.38 -8.51
N LEU A 366 -8.43 -19.91 -7.25
CA LEU A 366 -7.82 -18.64 -6.86
C LEU A 366 -6.30 -18.66 -7.08
N SER A 367 -5.60 -19.73 -6.70
CA SER A 367 -4.16 -19.86 -6.96
C SER A 367 -3.83 -19.86 -8.46
N LEU A 368 -4.68 -20.47 -9.29
CA LEU A 368 -4.48 -20.47 -10.74
C LEU A 368 -4.72 -19.07 -11.36
N ALA A 369 -5.73 -18.33 -10.87
CA ALA A 369 -6.01 -16.98 -11.33
C ALA A 369 -4.91 -15.98 -10.92
N ILE A 370 -4.41 -16.07 -9.69
CA ILE A 370 -3.32 -15.21 -9.18
C ILE A 370 -2.01 -15.47 -9.93
N ASN A 371 -1.70 -16.72 -10.29
CA ASN A 371 -0.48 -17.04 -11.04
C ASN A 371 -0.53 -16.55 -12.50
N GLN A 372 -1.74 -16.40 -13.08
CA GLN A 372 -1.91 -15.84 -14.42
C GLN A 372 -1.77 -14.31 -14.45
N THR A 373 -2.13 -13.60 -13.36
CA THR A 373 -2.02 -12.14 -13.28
C THR A 373 -0.63 -11.67 -12.85
N THR A 374 0.05 -12.41 -11.98
CA THR A 374 1.40 -12.08 -11.48
C THR A 374 2.51 -12.37 -12.49
N GLY A 375 2.34 -13.36 -13.39
CA GLY A 375 3.29 -13.64 -14.47
C GLY A 375 3.51 -12.51 -15.47
N THR A 376 2.65 -11.49 -15.47
CA THR A 376 2.75 -10.31 -16.35
C THR A 376 3.43 -9.11 -15.69
N LEU A 377 3.68 -9.15 -14.37
CA LEU A 377 4.16 -8.01 -13.57
C LEU A 377 5.68 -8.00 -13.32
N GLU A 378 6.39 -9.12 -13.48
CA GLU A 378 7.85 -9.18 -13.20
C GLU A 378 8.77 -8.77 -14.37
N SER A 379 8.23 -8.49 -15.57
CA SER A 379 9.06 -8.16 -16.75
C SER A 379 9.49 -6.68 -16.85
N SER A 380 9.02 -5.79 -15.97
CA SER A 380 9.23 -4.34 -16.13
C SER A 380 10.01 -3.70 -14.97
N PHE A 381 11.13 -4.30 -14.58
CA PHE A 381 12.18 -3.60 -13.83
C PHE A 381 13.50 -3.64 -14.62
N LYS A 382 13.61 -2.77 -15.63
CA LYS A 382 14.91 -2.33 -16.14
C LYS A 382 14.91 -0.81 -16.24
N SER A 383 15.70 -0.18 -15.37
CA SER A 383 15.99 1.25 -15.38
C SER A 383 16.49 1.72 -16.76
N PRO A 384 16.05 2.89 -17.26
CA PRO A 384 16.60 3.45 -18.48
C PRO A 384 18.04 3.94 -18.27
N LYS A 385 18.99 3.28 -18.94
CA LYS A 385 20.30 3.86 -19.27
C LYS A 385 20.13 4.78 -20.49
N HIS A 386 20.33 6.08 -20.34
CA HIS A 386 20.70 6.99 -21.45
C HIS A 386 22.18 7.36 -21.26
N ARG A 387 23.13 6.82 -22.05
CA ARG A 387 23.56 7.21 -23.41
C ARG A 387 24.00 8.67 -23.57
N LYS A 388 25.28 8.90 -23.27
CA LYS A 388 26.37 9.40 -24.15
C LYS A 388 26.04 10.46 -25.24
N GLY A 389 26.63 11.64 -25.06
CA GLY A 389 26.97 12.68 -26.05
C GLY A 389 27.22 13.99 -25.28
N LYS A 390 28.39 14.64 -25.26
CA LYS A 390 29.46 14.86 -26.25
C LYS A 390 30.83 14.70 -25.57
N SER A 391 31.83 14.16 -26.27
CA SER A 391 33.21 14.27 -25.82
C SER A 391 33.64 15.74 -25.92
N MET A 392 33.74 16.44 -24.81
CA MET A 392 34.56 17.65 -24.73
C MET A 392 35.97 17.25 -24.31
N ASP A 393 36.93 17.92 -24.92
CA ASP A 393 38.35 17.73 -24.72
C ASP A 393 38.71 17.92 -23.23
N PRO A 394 39.32 16.92 -22.55
CA PRO A 394 39.67 17.03 -21.14
C PRO A 394 40.63 18.19 -20.85
N ALA A 395 41.37 18.69 -21.85
CA ALA A 395 42.22 19.87 -21.72
C ALA A 395 41.42 21.18 -21.55
N ALA A 396 40.21 21.25 -22.12
CA ALA A 396 39.33 22.41 -21.99
C ALA A 396 38.66 22.47 -20.61
N GLU A 397 38.30 21.32 -20.02
CA GLU A 397 37.80 21.25 -18.63
C GLU A 397 38.89 21.61 -17.61
N LEU A 398 40.12 21.13 -17.80
CA LEU A 398 41.24 21.51 -16.92
C LEU A 398 41.56 23.00 -16.99
N SER A 399 41.42 23.62 -18.16
CA SER A 399 41.61 25.06 -18.31
C SER A 399 40.48 25.86 -17.65
N ARG A 400 39.24 25.35 -17.69
CA ARG A 400 38.08 25.98 -17.02
C ARG A 400 38.17 25.87 -15.50
N LEU A 401 38.50 24.69 -14.99
CA LEU A 401 38.68 24.44 -13.56
C LEU A 401 39.88 25.21 -12.99
N LYS A 402 40.95 25.41 -13.78
CA LYS A 402 42.08 26.23 -13.36
C LYS A 402 41.72 27.71 -13.22
N LEU A 403 40.90 28.23 -14.15
CA LEU A 403 40.40 29.61 -14.08
C LEU A 403 39.46 29.79 -12.87
N GLU A 404 38.60 28.81 -12.62
CA GLU A 404 37.65 28.79 -11.49
C GLU A 404 38.40 28.73 -10.14
N LEU A 405 39.50 27.97 -10.05
CA LEU A 405 40.36 27.91 -8.87
C LEU A 405 41.17 29.20 -8.63
N GLU A 406 41.61 29.89 -9.69
CA GLU A 406 42.28 31.20 -9.59
C GLU A 406 41.29 32.29 -9.11
N LEU A 407 40.03 32.24 -9.54
CA LEU A 407 38.96 33.14 -9.09
C LEU A 407 38.53 32.87 -7.64
N GLU A 408 38.53 31.62 -7.20
CA GLU A 408 38.16 31.24 -5.83
C GLU A 408 39.23 31.62 -4.80
N ASN A 409 40.52 31.59 -5.16
CA ASN A 409 41.62 32.00 -4.27
C ASN A 409 41.65 33.51 -3.99
N ASP A 410 41.20 34.35 -4.92
CA ASP A 410 41.10 35.80 -4.73
C ASP A 410 39.91 36.19 -3.81
N SER A 411 38.96 35.28 -3.58
CA SER A 411 37.79 35.51 -2.71
C SER A 411 38.02 35.16 -1.23
N ARG A 412 39.15 34.53 -0.89
CA ARG A 412 39.45 34.01 0.46
C ARG A 412 40.07 35.05 1.41
N ILE A 413 39.65 36.30 1.33
CA ILE A 413 40.01 37.32 2.31
C ILE A 413 38.75 38.04 2.80
N HIS A 414 37.81 37.33 3.43
CA HIS A 414 36.91 37.89 4.45
C HIS A 414 36.43 36.76 5.38
N PRO A 415 36.59 36.88 6.71
CA PRO A 415 36.23 35.82 7.65
C PRO A 415 34.72 35.79 7.90
N SER A 416 34.25 34.57 8.12
CA SER A 416 32.92 34.12 8.52
C SER A 416 32.36 34.83 9.76
N GLU A 417 31.25 35.56 9.60
CA GLU A 417 30.34 35.92 10.69
C GLU A 417 28.88 35.68 10.25
N GLU A 418 28.27 34.69 10.92
CA GLU A 418 26.92 34.74 11.49
C GLU A 418 25.70 34.83 10.53
N ILE A 419 25.16 33.65 10.18
CA ILE A 419 23.74 33.49 9.83
C ILE A 419 23.13 32.48 10.82
N ASN A 420 22.57 32.99 11.90
CA ASN A 420 21.62 32.29 12.76
C ASN A 420 20.55 33.30 13.15
N ASP A 421 19.37 33.25 12.52
CA ASP A 421 18.10 33.76 13.07
C ASP A 421 16.94 33.47 12.11
N TRP A 422 16.55 32.18 12.03
CA TRP A 422 15.27 31.76 11.45
C TRP A 422 14.66 30.66 12.36
N GLU A 423 14.23 31.03 13.56
CA GLU A 423 13.19 30.32 14.32
C GLU A 423 12.20 31.39 14.81
N SER A 424 11.02 31.47 14.20
CA SER A 424 9.78 30.90 14.71
C SER A 424 9.18 31.73 15.83
N ASP A 425 8.16 32.52 15.52
CA ASP A 425 7.14 32.86 16.52
C ASP A 425 5.77 33.21 15.94
N VAL A 426 4.79 32.43 16.44
CA VAL A 426 3.40 32.81 16.76
C VAL A 426 2.40 32.95 15.61
N ILE A 427 1.88 31.77 15.24
CA ILE A 427 0.46 31.56 14.94
C ILE A 427 -0.32 31.87 16.23
N ASP A 428 -0.94 33.04 16.32
CA ASP A 428 -2.12 33.30 17.17
C ASP A 428 -2.55 34.77 17.03
N LYS A 429 -3.35 35.07 15.99
CA LYS A 429 -4.20 36.27 15.88
C LYS A 429 -5.06 36.15 14.62
N GLU A 430 -6.27 35.61 14.77
CA GLU A 430 -7.51 36.02 14.06
C GLU A 430 -8.65 35.01 14.28
N ARG A 431 -8.95 34.69 15.54
CA ARG A 431 -10.18 34.00 15.95
C ARG A 431 -11.14 34.86 16.78
N LEU A 432 -11.07 36.17 16.59
CA LEU A 432 -11.96 37.15 17.25
C LEU A 432 -12.38 38.24 16.26
N HIS A 433 -13.18 37.86 15.26
CA HIS A 433 -14.01 38.82 14.52
C HIS A 433 -15.28 38.14 13.98
N PHE A 434 -16.07 37.55 14.88
CA PHE A 434 -17.50 37.34 14.68
C PHE A 434 -18.19 37.38 16.04
N LYS A 435 -18.56 38.59 16.48
CA LYS A 435 -19.70 38.81 17.35
C LYS A 435 -20.26 40.21 17.13
#